data_AF-A0A3B5PNP5-F1
#
_entry.id   AF-A0A3B5PNP5-F1
#
_cell.length_a   1.000
_cell.length_b   1.000
_cell.length_c   1.000
_cell.angle_alpha   90.00
_cell.angle_beta   90.00
_cell.angle_gamma   90.00
#
_symmetry.space_group_name_H-M   'P 1'
#
loop_
_entity.id
_entity.type
_entity.pdbx_description
1 polymer ?
#
loop_
_entity_poly.entity_id
_entity_poly.type
_entity_poly.pdbx_seq_one_letter_code
_entity_poly.pdbx_strand_id
1 'polypeptide(L)'
;GLHDVFSQIICNIAYTYTPNRFMPECPNIPMAERVDCYPDAGASKVRQRGCCWNPLDERNVPWCFFPTNHGYIMHSFQTPQPTEMKRMDSPSLFGGDIQDLTLHAEMQTNNRLHFKIYDSKSQRFEVPHEHIPTVTNSASSPISDTLEIRNNPFGLIVRRKENKKVLFDTTMAPLVFADQYLQLSAKLPSHNIYGLGEHVHQRYRHDTNWRTWPIFTRDGFPNGVTLQPAPAVTYRTIGGILDFYILFGDTPEDVVHEFLELTGMPVIPAYWSLGFQLSRWNYGSLDEVKTTVERNRAIDLPYDVQYTDIDYMEEKKDFTYDKVNFSELPGFADYLHEKGQKYILILDPAVATSKRVGGAPYEAYDRGTEKSAWVFESDGKTPLVGEVWPGETVFPDYTSPNCIEWWIDEYVRFSKEVKHDALWIVSGFSDTYDSPGN
;
A
#
# COMPACT_ATOMS: atom_id res chain seq x y z
N GLY A 1 -55.16 7.17 -13.73
CA GLY A 1 -56.35 6.33 -13.51
C GLY A 1 -56.45 5.08 -14.39
N LEU A 2 -55.83 5.02 -15.58
CA LEU A 2 -55.81 3.80 -16.42
C LEU A 2 -54.40 3.43 -16.94
N HIS A 3 -53.36 4.17 -16.52
CA HIS A 3 -51.96 3.88 -16.85
C HIS A 3 -51.23 3.07 -15.76
N ASP A 4 -51.74 3.02 -14.52
CA ASP A 4 -51.12 2.25 -13.42
C ASP A 4 -51.48 0.76 -13.43
N VAL A 5 -52.61 0.37 -14.04
CA VAL A 5 -53.05 -1.03 -14.02
C VAL A 5 -52.30 -1.88 -15.06
N PHE A 6 -51.82 -1.27 -16.16
CA PHE A 6 -51.06 -2.00 -17.18
C PHE A 6 -49.60 -2.26 -16.80
N SER A 7 -49.00 -1.43 -15.94
CA SER A 7 -47.63 -1.67 -15.45
C SER A 7 -47.56 -2.78 -14.40
N GLN A 8 -48.69 -3.09 -13.76
CA GLN A 8 -48.76 -4.14 -12.74
C GLN A 8 -49.08 -5.54 -13.31
N ILE A 9 -49.66 -5.60 -14.52
CA ILE A 9 -50.01 -6.88 -15.18
C ILE A 9 -48.85 -7.42 -16.04
N ILE A 10 -48.00 -6.56 -16.62
CA ILE A 10 -46.80 -7.02 -17.34
C ILE A 10 -45.71 -7.55 -16.37
N CYS A 11 -45.82 -7.26 -15.07
CA CYS A 11 -44.96 -7.87 -14.05
C CYS A 11 -45.38 -9.30 -13.64
N ASN A 12 -46.54 -9.80 -14.11
CA ASN A 12 -47.07 -11.12 -13.73
C ASN A 12 -47.08 -12.19 -14.85
N ILE A 13 -46.55 -11.89 -16.05
CA ILE A 13 -46.41 -12.90 -17.12
C ILE A 13 -45.04 -12.76 -17.79
N ALA A 14 -44.00 -13.08 -17.03
CA ALA A 14 -42.71 -13.55 -17.55
C ALA A 14 -42.03 -14.46 -16.50
N TYR A 15 -42.81 -15.35 -15.87
CA TYR A 15 -42.28 -16.52 -15.18
C TYR A 15 -42.09 -17.64 -16.21
N THR A 16 -41.09 -17.48 -17.07
CA THR A 16 -40.42 -18.64 -17.65
C THR A 16 -39.46 -19.17 -16.59
N TYR A 17 -39.81 -20.34 -16.06
CA TYR A 17 -39.04 -21.10 -15.10
C TYR A 17 -37.66 -21.45 -15.68
N THR A 18 -36.65 -20.61 -15.41
CA THR A 18 -35.24 -20.97 -15.58
C THR A 18 -34.78 -21.69 -14.31
N PRO A 19 -34.45 -22.99 -14.34
CA PRO A 19 -34.24 -23.78 -13.12
C PRO A 19 -33.01 -23.41 -12.27
N ASN A 20 -32.14 -22.49 -12.72
CA ASN A 20 -30.87 -22.18 -12.05
C ASN A 20 -30.65 -20.67 -11.89
N ARG A 21 -31.58 -19.95 -11.27
CA ARG A 21 -31.36 -18.53 -10.92
C ARG A 21 -30.97 -18.43 -9.45
N PHE A 22 -29.73 -18.07 -9.17
CA PHE A 22 -29.26 -17.78 -7.81
C PHE A 22 -30.20 -16.80 -7.11
N MET A 23 -30.64 -17.15 -5.91
CA MET A 23 -31.50 -16.32 -5.07
C MET A 23 -30.72 -15.86 -3.84
N PRO A 24 -30.47 -14.55 -3.66
CA PRO A 24 -29.74 -14.06 -2.50
C PRO A 24 -30.52 -14.27 -1.20
N GLU A 25 -29.86 -14.81 -0.18
CA GLU A 25 -30.39 -14.88 1.17
C GLU A 25 -30.14 -13.56 1.90
N CYS A 26 -31.23 -12.82 2.14
CA CYS A 26 -31.20 -11.45 2.66
C CYS A 26 -31.86 -11.35 4.04
N PRO A 27 -31.16 -11.75 5.12
CA PRO A 27 -31.66 -11.51 6.46
C PRO A 27 -31.71 -10.01 6.76
N ASN A 28 -32.43 -9.65 7.83
CA ASN A 28 -32.46 -8.28 8.31
C ASN A 28 -31.12 -7.92 8.99
N ILE A 29 -30.17 -7.40 8.21
CA ILE A 29 -28.85 -6.98 8.69
C ILE A 29 -28.91 -5.52 9.19
N PRO A 30 -28.42 -5.23 10.42
CA PRO A 30 -28.29 -3.87 10.93
C PRO A 30 -27.55 -2.97 9.95
N MET A 31 -28.01 -1.72 9.79
CA MET A 31 -27.44 -0.79 8.80
C MET A 31 -25.92 -0.63 8.93
N ALA A 32 -25.43 -0.51 10.16
CA ALA A 32 -24.00 -0.38 10.46
C ALA A 32 -23.15 -1.60 10.05
N GLU A 33 -23.76 -2.79 9.95
CA GLU A 33 -23.10 -4.06 9.63
C GLU A 33 -23.21 -4.44 8.15
N ARG A 34 -23.95 -3.67 7.34
CA ARG A 34 -24.04 -3.91 5.91
C ARG A 34 -22.67 -3.71 5.26
N VAL A 35 -22.21 -4.71 4.51
CA VAL A 35 -21.01 -4.59 3.68
C VAL A 35 -21.44 -4.41 2.23
N ASP A 36 -20.94 -3.35 1.61
CA ASP A 36 -21.29 -2.97 0.25
C ASP A 36 -20.90 -4.05 -0.76
N CYS A 37 -21.89 -4.61 -1.45
CA CYS A 37 -21.74 -5.65 -2.47
C CYS A 37 -21.48 -5.06 -3.86
N TYR A 38 -21.55 -3.73 -3.98
CA TYR A 38 -21.31 -3.03 -5.22
C TYR A 38 -20.56 -1.71 -4.97
N PRO A 39 -19.26 -1.78 -4.64
CA PRO A 39 -18.46 -0.62 -4.20
C PRO A 39 -18.06 0.36 -5.33
N ASP A 40 -18.51 0.13 -6.56
CA ASP A 40 -18.22 1.01 -7.71
C ASP A 40 -18.91 2.38 -7.54
N ALA A 41 -18.42 3.42 -8.21
CA ALA A 41 -19.01 4.75 -8.10
C ALA A 41 -20.46 4.79 -8.66
N GLY A 42 -21.42 5.31 -7.89
CA GLY A 42 -22.83 5.46 -8.31
C GLY A 42 -23.67 4.17 -8.27
N ALA A 43 -23.09 3.08 -7.79
CA ALA A 43 -23.51 1.70 -7.95
C ALA A 43 -24.56 1.23 -6.92
N SER A 44 -24.69 1.89 -5.77
CA SER A 44 -25.67 1.55 -4.73
C SER A 44 -27.13 1.74 -5.15
N LYS A 45 -27.44 1.99 -6.44
CA LYS A 45 -28.78 2.23 -7.00
C LYS A 45 -29.35 1.10 -7.88
N VAL A 46 -28.62 -0.01 -8.10
CA VAL A 46 -29.01 -1.05 -9.08
C VAL A 46 -29.08 -2.46 -8.46
N ARG A 47 -30.19 -3.16 -8.70
CA ARG A 47 -30.38 -4.57 -8.33
C ARG A 47 -29.70 -5.49 -9.36
N GLN A 48 -28.41 -5.77 -9.18
CA GLN A 48 -27.63 -6.71 -10.00
C GLN A 48 -26.68 -7.55 -9.13
N ARG A 49 -26.01 -8.55 -9.73
CA ARG A 49 -24.95 -9.39 -9.10
C ARG A 49 -25.37 -10.32 -7.95
N GLY A 50 -26.68 -10.56 -7.76
CA GLY A 50 -27.14 -11.49 -6.72
C GLY A 50 -26.89 -10.96 -5.31
N CYS A 51 -26.94 -9.65 -5.10
CA CYS A 51 -26.83 -9.04 -3.78
C CYS A 51 -28.22 -8.77 -3.15
N CYS A 52 -28.23 -8.44 -1.87
CA CYS A 52 -29.39 -7.95 -1.17
C CYS A 52 -29.64 -6.47 -1.47
N TRP A 53 -30.92 -6.10 -1.54
CA TRP A 53 -31.35 -4.76 -1.94
C TRP A 53 -32.36 -4.20 -0.94
N ASN A 54 -31.98 -3.14 -0.24
CA ASN A 54 -32.87 -2.42 0.68
C ASN A 54 -32.53 -0.91 0.68
N PRO A 55 -33.24 -0.09 -0.12
CA PRO A 55 -32.96 1.33 -0.27
C PRO A 55 -33.29 2.12 1.01
N LEU A 56 -32.50 3.15 1.29
CA LEU A 56 -32.59 3.97 2.52
C LEU A 56 -32.41 5.46 2.21
N ASP A 57 -32.98 6.34 3.05
CA ASP A 57 -32.77 7.79 2.94
C ASP A 57 -31.43 8.28 3.54
N GLU A 58 -30.70 7.39 4.23
CA GLU A 58 -29.42 7.69 4.86
C GLU A 58 -28.28 7.77 3.82
N ARG A 59 -27.57 8.89 3.80
CA ARG A 59 -26.38 9.08 2.96
C ARG A 59 -25.24 8.23 3.54
N ASN A 60 -24.70 7.31 2.75
CA ASN A 60 -23.54 6.43 3.01
C ASN A 60 -23.83 5.02 3.53
N VAL A 61 -25.06 4.66 3.87
CA VAL A 61 -25.40 3.25 4.17
C VAL A 61 -25.59 2.48 2.86
N PRO A 62 -24.96 1.31 2.66
CA PRO A 62 -25.16 0.51 1.46
C PRO A 62 -26.62 0.06 1.30
N TRP A 63 -27.23 0.43 0.18
CA TRP A 63 -28.54 -0.09 -0.24
C TRP A 63 -28.40 -1.50 -0.83
N CYS A 64 -27.25 -1.75 -1.47
CA CYS A 64 -26.85 -3.04 -2.02
C CYS A 64 -25.80 -3.68 -1.10
N PHE A 65 -26.09 -4.83 -0.51
CA PHE A 65 -25.19 -5.47 0.45
C PHE A 65 -25.13 -6.99 0.28
N PHE A 66 -24.08 -7.61 0.79
CA PHE A 66 -23.83 -9.04 0.56
C PHE A 66 -24.94 -9.92 1.16
N PRO A 67 -25.36 -10.99 0.45
CA PRO A 67 -26.21 -12.01 1.03
C PRO A 67 -25.39 -13.01 1.86
N THR A 68 -26.06 -13.84 2.66
CA THR A 68 -25.40 -14.84 3.51
C THR A 68 -24.95 -16.09 2.76
N ASN A 69 -25.46 -16.33 1.55
CA ASN A 69 -25.15 -17.48 0.70
C ASN A 69 -24.11 -17.17 -0.39
N HIS A 70 -23.17 -16.27 -0.10
CA HIS A 70 -22.00 -15.95 -0.92
C HIS A 70 -20.72 -16.30 -0.15
N GLY A 71 -19.61 -16.50 -0.84
CA GLY A 71 -18.30 -16.74 -0.23
C GLY A 71 -17.81 -18.17 -0.40
N TYR A 72 -17.21 -18.73 0.65
CA TYR A 72 -16.54 -20.04 0.61
C TYR A 72 -17.09 -20.97 1.69
N ILE A 73 -16.91 -22.26 1.51
CA ILE A 73 -17.16 -23.29 2.51
C ILE A 73 -15.88 -24.08 2.80
N MET A 74 -15.77 -24.59 4.01
CA MET A 74 -14.65 -25.42 4.44
C MET A 74 -15.17 -26.68 5.12
N HIS A 75 -14.59 -27.85 4.84
CA HIS A 75 -15.09 -29.12 5.36
C HIS A 75 -14.55 -29.44 6.76
N SER A 76 -13.25 -29.27 6.98
CA SER A 76 -12.60 -29.50 8.27
C SER A 76 -11.38 -28.60 8.38
N PHE A 77 -11.22 -27.91 9.51
CA PHE A 77 -10.00 -27.18 9.81
C PHE A 77 -9.00 -28.09 10.51
N GLN A 78 -7.77 -28.14 10.00
CA GLN A 78 -6.66 -28.79 10.67
C GLN A 78 -5.51 -27.79 10.79
N THR A 79 -4.79 -27.82 11.90
CA THR A 79 -3.60 -26.98 12.12
C THR A 79 -2.47 -27.90 12.61
N PRO A 80 -1.23 -27.72 12.14
CA PRO A 80 -0.73 -26.61 11.32
C PRO A 80 -0.93 -26.80 9.80
N GLN A 81 -1.62 -27.86 9.36
CA GLN A 81 -1.73 -28.15 7.93
C GLN A 81 -2.61 -27.13 7.19
N PRO A 82 -2.19 -26.66 6.00
CA PRO A 82 -3.06 -25.86 5.15
C PRO A 82 -4.36 -26.61 4.82
N THR A 83 -5.48 -25.89 4.84
CA THR A 83 -6.83 -26.45 4.67
C THR A 83 -7.50 -25.87 3.44
N GLU A 84 -8.07 -26.73 2.59
CA GLU A 84 -8.79 -26.33 1.38
C GLU A 84 -10.20 -25.78 1.68
N MET A 85 -10.58 -24.75 0.92
CA MET A 85 -11.87 -24.09 0.92
C MET A 85 -12.42 -24.03 -0.50
N LYS A 86 -13.73 -24.19 -0.65
CA LYS A 86 -14.40 -24.19 -1.94
C LYS A 86 -15.39 -23.05 -2.06
N ARG A 87 -15.38 -22.34 -3.19
CA ARG A 87 -16.32 -21.25 -3.46
C ARG A 87 -17.76 -21.78 -3.51
N MET A 88 -18.67 -21.03 -2.91
CA MET A 88 -20.11 -21.27 -3.01
C MET A 88 -20.62 -20.88 -4.40
N ASP A 89 -21.65 -21.60 -4.87
CA ASP A 89 -22.30 -21.27 -6.13
C ASP A 89 -23.07 -19.94 -6.01
N SER A 90 -22.46 -18.88 -6.51
CA SER A 90 -22.96 -17.51 -6.43
C SER A 90 -22.43 -16.69 -7.61
N PRO A 91 -23.17 -15.67 -8.08
CA PRO A 91 -22.75 -14.83 -9.19
C PRO A 91 -21.40 -14.17 -8.93
N SER A 92 -20.62 -14.00 -10.00
CA SER A 92 -19.38 -13.23 -9.95
C SER A 92 -19.66 -11.74 -9.78
N LEU A 93 -18.79 -11.04 -9.03
CA LEU A 93 -18.82 -9.57 -8.96
C LEU A 93 -18.03 -8.93 -10.09
N PHE A 94 -16.79 -9.39 -10.32
CA PHE A 94 -15.82 -8.76 -11.22
C PHE A 94 -15.17 -9.74 -12.22
N GLY A 95 -15.63 -11.00 -12.29
CA GLY A 95 -15.00 -12.06 -13.07
C GLY A 95 -13.77 -12.68 -12.38
N GLY A 96 -13.26 -13.78 -12.93
CA GLY A 96 -12.01 -14.39 -12.46
C GLY A 96 -12.04 -14.99 -11.04
N ASP A 97 -13.22 -15.42 -10.55
CA ASP A 97 -13.34 -16.01 -9.21
C ASP A 97 -12.53 -17.31 -9.07
N ILE A 98 -11.72 -17.38 -8.01
CA ILE A 98 -10.92 -18.56 -7.69
C ILE A 98 -11.78 -19.60 -6.97
N GLN A 99 -11.89 -20.80 -7.54
CA GLN A 99 -12.84 -21.81 -7.04
C GLN A 99 -12.34 -22.53 -5.79
N ASP A 100 -11.05 -22.81 -5.72
CA ASP A 100 -10.42 -23.59 -4.66
C ASP A 100 -9.32 -22.73 -4.02
N LEU A 101 -9.46 -22.44 -2.74
CA LEU A 101 -8.51 -21.65 -1.94
C LEU A 101 -7.92 -22.50 -0.84
N THR A 102 -6.74 -22.14 -0.37
CA THR A 102 -6.11 -22.73 0.80
C THR A 102 -5.98 -21.69 1.90
N LEU A 103 -6.42 -22.05 3.10
CA LEU A 103 -6.14 -21.31 4.34
C LEU A 103 -4.98 -21.97 5.07
N HIS A 104 -3.95 -21.20 5.38
CA HIS A 104 -2.90 -21.56 6.34
C HIS A 104 -2.98 -20.60 7.53
N ALA A 105 -2.93 -21.11 8.76
CA ALA A 105 -2.97 -20.28 9.96
C ALA A 105 -2.16 -20.89 11.09
N GLU A 106 -1.40 -20.06 11.80
CA GLU A 106 -0.49 -20.48 12.86
C GLU A 106 -0.23 -19.37 13.89
N MET A 107 0.11 -19.78 15.12
CA MET A 107 0.69 -18.88 16.12
C MET A 107 2.21 -18.86 15.94
N GLN A 108 2.73 -17.81 15.31
CA GLN A 108 4.17 -17.60 15.13
C GLN A 108 4.87 -17.29 16.45
N THR A 109 4.22 -16.48 17.29
CA THR A 109 4.64 -16.21 18.69
C THR A 109 3.41 -16.31 19.59
N ASN A 110 3.58 -16.13 20.91
CA ASN A 110 2.44 -16.03 21.84
C ASN A 110 1.53 -14.82 21.54
N ASN A 111 2.08 -13.80 20.85
CA ASN A 111 1.45 -12.52 20.59
C ASN A 111 1.24 -12.25 19.09
N ARG A 112 1.50 -13.23 18.21
CA ARG A 112 1.38 -13.08 16.76
C ARG A 112 0.69 -14.28 16.13
N LEU A 113 -0.56 -14.06 15.72
CA LEU A 113 -1.30 -14.96 14.85
C LEU A 113 -1.03 -14.54 13.41
N HIS A 114 -0.61 -15.49 12.58
CA HIS A 114 -0.50 -15.34 11.14
C HIS A 114 -1.56 -16.19 10.47
N PHE A 115 -2.27 -15.65 9.49
CA PHE A 115 -3.07 -16.45 8.58
C PHE A 115 -2.98 -15.91 7.16
N LYS A 116 -3.05 -16.83 6.22
CA LYS A 116 -2.93 -16.54 4.80
C LYS A 116 -3.94 -17.35 3.99
N ILE A 117 -4.61 -16.68 3.06
CA ILE A 117 -5.54 -17.27 2.10
C ILE A 117 -4.99 -17.05 0.69
N TYR A 118 -4.82 -18.14 -0.05
CA TYR A 118 -4.21 -18.13 -1.38
C TYR A 118 -4.87 -19.18 -2.30
N ASP A 119 -4.61 -19.09 -3.59
CA ASP A 119 -5.10 -20.03 -4.59
C ASP A 119 -4.45 -21.41 -4.41
N SER A 120 -5.26 -22.46 -4.30
CA SER A 120 -4.76 -23.84 -4.09
C SER A 120 -4.01 -24.41 -5.29
N LYS A 121 -4.25 -23.88 -6.50
CA LYS A 121 -3.80 -24.45 -7.77
C LYS A 121 -2.73 -23.63 -8.45
N SER A 122 -2.64 -22.34 -8.16
CA SER A 122 -1.72 -21.42 -8.84
C SER A 122 -1.01 -20.52 -7.86
N GLN A 123 0.30 -20.35 -8.07
CA GLN A 123 1.07 -19.38 -7.31
C GLN A 123 0.66 -17.97 -7.74
N ARG A 124 0.38 -17.12 -6.76
CA ARG A 124 0.04 -15.70 -6.96
C ARG A 124 1.17 -14.83 -6.43
N PHE A 125 1.16 -13.55 -6.82
CA PHE A 125 2.13 -12.60 -6.30
C PHE A 125 2.03 -12.52 -4.77
N GLU A 126 3.18 -12.62 -4.11
CA GLU A 126 3.37 -12.40 -2.68
C GLU A 126 4.47 -11.37 -2.52
N VAL A 127 4.34 -10.48 -1.54
CA VAL A 127 5.32 -9.42 -1.31
C VAL A 127 6.65 -10.04 -0.88
N PRO A 128 7.75 -9.87 -1.63
CA PRO A 128 9.06 -10.40 -1.25
C PRO A 128 9.72 -9.49 -0.20
N HIS A 129 9.16 -9.46 1.01
CA HIS A 129 9.58 -8.55 2.07
C HIS A 129 10.95 -8.96 2.66
N GLU A 130 11.89 -8.02 2.76
CA GLU A 130 13.28 -8.32 3.17
C GLU A 130 13.45 -8.75 4.63
N HIS A 131 12.60 -8.23 5.54
CA HIS A 131 12.70 -8.52 6.98
C HIS A 131 11.71 -9.55 7.52
N ILE A 132 10.60 -9.83 6.83
CA ILE A 132 9.61 -10.79 7.34
C ILE A 132 10.18 -12.17 7.04
N PRO A 133 10.50 -12.98 8.07
CA PRO A 133 11.12 -14.27 7.85
C PRO A 133 10.14 -15.21 7.16
N THR A 134 10.66 -16.04 6.25
CA THR A 134 9.91 -17.22 5.82
C THR A 134 9.73 -18.13 7.03
N VAL A 135 8.47 -18.46 7.32
CA VAL A 135 8.05 -19.21 8.52
C VAL A 135 8.95 -20.43 8.74
N THR A 136 9.62 -20.47 9.91
CA THR A 136 10.33 -21.66 10.38
C THR A 136 9.41 -22.46 11.30
N ASN A 137 9.35 -23.77 11.07
CA ASN A 137 8.40 -24.75 11.62
C ASN A 137 8.43 -24.93 13.16
N SER A 138 8.25 -23.87 13.94
CA SER A 138 8.07 -23.98 15.38
C SER A 138 6.86 -23.16 15.82
N ALA A 139 5.68 -23.76 15.67
CA ALA A 139 4.45 -23.24 16.28
C ALA A 139 4.69 -23.03 17.79
N SER A 140 4.50 -21.80 18.24
CA SER A 140 4.89 -21.39 19.60
C SER A 140 3.83 -21.70 20.66
N SER A 141 2.55 -21.73 20.26
CA SER A 141 1.39 -21.91 21.15
C SER A 141 0.21 -22.59 20.44
N PRO A 142 -0.68 -23.31 21.16
CA PRO A 142 -1.91 -23.85 20.59
C PRO A 142 -2.81 -22.74 20.04
N ILE A 143 -3.11 -22.80 18.75
CA ILE A 143 -3.94 -21.81 18.04
C ILE A 143 -5.44 -21.89 18.41
N SER A 144 -5.90 -23.04 18.90
CA SER A 144 -7.32 -23.33 19.17
C SER A 144 -7.98 -22.41 20.19
N ASP A 145 -7.21 -21.78 21.08
CA ASP A 145 -7.73 -20.82 22.06
C ASP A 145 -7.92 -19.40 21.51
N THR A 146 -7.31 -19.14 20.35
CA THR A 146 -7.18 -17.82 19.72
C THR A 146 -7.99 -17.75 18.43
N LEU A 147 -8.02 -18.80 17.62
CA LEU A 147 -8.71 -18.84 16.33
C LEU A 147 -9.86 -19.85 16.35
N GLU A 148 -11.06 -19.37 16.06
CA GLU A 148 -12.26 -20.17 15.82
C GLU A 148 -12.66 -20.03 14.35
N ILE A 149 -13.05 -21.14 13.71
CA ILE A 149 -13.49 -21.16 12.31
C ILE A 149 -14.98 -21.49 12.22
N ARG A 150 -15.71 -20.67 11.46
CA ARG A 150 -17.02 -21.03 10.92
C ARG A 150 -16.82 -21.66 9.55
N ASN A 151 -17.44 -22.82 9.31
CA ASN A 151 -17.22 -23.60 8.10
C ASN A 151 -18.18 -23.27 6.93
N ASN A 152 -19.40 -22.80 7.22
CA ASN A 152 -20.43 -22.55 6.22
C ASN A 152 -21.36 -21.38 6.61
N PRO A 153 -21.32 -20.25 5.86
CA PRO A 153 -20.17 -19.82 5.07
C PRO A 153 -18.90 -19.68 5.93
N PHE A 154 -17.75 -19.73 5.29
CA PHE A 154 -16.43 -19.59 5.90
C PHE A 154 -16.30 -18.25 6.64
N GLY A 155 -15.70 -18.27 7.82
CA GLY A 155 -15.27 -17.06 8.53
C GLY A 155 -14.32 -17.37 9.68
N LEU A 156 -13.47 -16.40 10.00
CA LEU A 156 -12.45 -16.44 11.04
C LEU A 156 -12.89 -15.57 12.22
N ILE A 157 -12.81 -16.11 13.43
CA ILE A 157 -13.06 -15.37 14.67
C ILE A 157 -11.79 -15.46 15.52
N VAL A 158 -11.09 -14.33 15.64
CA VAL A 158 -9.91 -14.20 16.48
C VAL A 158 -10.29 -13.65 17.83
N ARG A 159 -9.88 -14.33 18.89
CA ARG A 159 -10.15 -14.00 20.29
C ARG A 159 -8.86 -13.80 21.06
N ARG A 160 -8.89 -12.87 21.99
CA ARG A 160 -7.87 -12.77 23.03
C ARG A 160 -7.95 -14.00 23.95
N LYS A 161 -6.84 -14.70 24.14
CA LYS A 161 -6.80 -15.98 24.88
C LYS A 161 -7.28 -15.82 26.34
N GLU A 162 -6.88 -14.74 27.00
CA GLU A 162 -7.06 -14.53 28.44
C GLU A 162 -8.52 -14.27 28.83
N ASN A 163 -9.24 -13.47 28.04
CA ASN A 163 -10.60 -13.02 28.37
C ASN A 163 -11.65 -13.38 27.31
N LYS A 164 -11.25 -14.12 26.27
CA LYS A 164 -12.10 -14.58 25.15
C LYS A 164 -12.78 -13.45 24.37
N LYS A 165 -12.34 -12.20 24.54
CA LYS A 165 -12.84 -11.04 23.80
C LYS A 165 -12.52 -11.21 22.32
N VAL A 166 -13.54 -11.07 21.47
CA VAL A 166 -13.39 -11.05 20.01
C VAL A 166 -12.62 -9.81 19.59
N LEU A 167 -11.56 -9.97 18.81
CA LEU A 167 -10.73 -8.88 18.29
C LEU A 167 -10.89 -8.69 16.78
N PHE A 168 -11.17 -9.77 16.05
CA PHE A 168 -11.30 -9.74 14.59
C PHE A 168 -12.29 -10.84 14.18
N ASP A 169 -13.47 -10.45 13.71
CA ASP A 169 -14.54 -11.39 13.34
C ASP A 169 -14.99 -11.16 11.90
N THR A 170 -14.62 -12.08 11.02
CA THR A 170 -14.93 -11.98 9.59
C THR A 170 -16.30 -12.56 9.23
N THR A 171 -17.07 -13.07 10.18
CA THR A 171 -18.37 -13.71 9.89
C THR A 171 -19.46 -12.70 9.54
N MET A 172 -19.18 -11.40 9.66
CA MET A 172 -20.10 -10.32 9.30
C MET A 172 -20.36 -10.21 7.79
N ALA A 173 -19.45 -10.70 6.95
CA ALA A 173 -19.58 -10.65 5.50
C ALA A 173 -18.77 -11.76 4.82
N PRO A 174 -19.17 -12.17 3.61
CA PRO A 174 -18.48 -13.25 2.89
C PRO A 174 -17.10 -12.82 2.40
N LEU A 175 -16.18 -13.78 2.37
CA LEU A 175 -14.91 -13.68 1.66
C LEU A 175 -15.18 -13.64 0.15
N VAL A 176 -14.58 -12.67 -0.56
CA VAL A 176 -14.54 -12.64 -2.03
C VAL A 176 -13.09 -12.79 -2.47
N PHE A 177 -12.82 -13.71 -3.39
CA PHE A 177 -11.47 -13.95 -3.91
C PHE A 177 -11.51 -14.22 -5.41
N ALA A 178 -11.13 -13.21 -6.17
CA ALA A 178 -10.97 -13.26 -7.62
C ALA A 178 -9.57 -12.78 -8.00
N ASP A 179 -9.17 -13.04 -9.23
CA ASP A 179 -7.83 -12.72 -9.73
C ASP A 179 -7.45 -11.24 -9.54
N GLN A 180 -8.39 -10.32 -9.76
CA GLN A 180 -8.17 -8.87 -9.60
C GLN A 180 -9.12 -8.22 -8.58
N TYR A 181 -9.69 -9.01 -7.67
CA TYR A 181 -10.53 -8.48 -6.59
C TYR A 181 -10.57 -9.43 -5.39
N LEU A 182 -9.96 -9.02 -4.29
CA LEU A 182 -9.97 -9.75 -3.03
C LEU A 182 -10.60 -8.86 -1.97
N GLN A 183 -11.53 -9.42 -1.19
CA GLN A 183 -12.20 -8.69 -0.12
C GLN A 183 -12.33 -9.54 1.15
N LEU A 184 -11.91 -8.96 2.27
CA LEU A 184 -12.15 -9.49 3.61
C LEU A 184 -12.66 -8.36 4.51
N SER A 185 -13.76 -8.60 5.22
CA SER A 185 -14.29 -7.67 6.21
C SER A 185 -14.19 -8.28 7.59
N ALA A 186 -13.96 -7.45 8.60
CA ALA A 186 -13.93 -7.90 9.99
C ALA A 186 -14.54 -6.87 10.94
N LYS A 187 -15.36 -7.36 11.87
CA LYS A 187 -15.87 -6.59 12.99
C LYS A 187 -14.78 -6.44 14.04
N LEU A 188 -14.68 -5.23 14.60
CA LEU A 188 -13.66 -4.84 15.56
C LEU A 188 -14.27 -4.63 16.95
N PRO A 189 -13.47 -4.75 18.02
CA PRO A 189 -13.96 -4.65 19.40
C PRO A 189 -14.27 -3.22 19.86
N SER A 190 -13.86 -2.19 19.11
CA SER A 190 -14.05 -0.78 19.49
C SER A 190 -13.86 0.17 18.31
N HIS A 191 -14.29 1.42 18.48
CA HIS A 191 -14.03 2.52 17.53
C HIS A 191 -12.65 3.18 17.71
N ASN A 192 -11.80 2.68 18.62
CA ASN A 192 -10.46 3.23 18.85
C ASN A 192 -9.48 2.58 17.88
N ILE A 193 -9.47 3.10 16.65
CA ILE A 193 -8.66 2.61 15.53
C ILE A 193 -7.66 3.71 15.16
N TYR A 194 -6.39 3.32 14.94
CA TYR A 194 -5.25 4.19 14.62
C TYR A 194 -4.38 3.50 13.57
N GLY A 195 -3.59 4.26 12.80
CA GLY A 195 -2.76 3.74 11.70
C GLY A 195 -3.40 3.96 10.33
N LEU A 196 -3.12 3.06 9.37
CA LEU A 196 -3.35 3.25 7.92
C LEU A 196 -2.52 4.42 7.37
N GLY A 197 -2.11 4.36 6.10
CA GLY A 197 -1.30 5.42 5.54
C GLY A 197 -0.67 5.10 4.18
N GLU A 198 -0.13 6.11 3.50
CA GLU A 198 -0.01 7.51 3.95
C GLU A 198 -1.22 8.38 3.58
N HIS A 199 -1.78 9.12 4.55
CA HIS A 199 -2.97 9.97 4.36
C HIS A 199 -2.96 11.20 5.28
N VAL A 200 -3.68 12.24 4.88
CA VAL A 200 -4.07 13.34 5.78
C VAL A 200 -5.40 13.04 6.45
N HIS A 201 -5.37 12.33 7.58
CA HIS A 201 -6.59 11.91 8.29
C HIS A 201 -7.38 13.04 8.98
N GLN A 202 -6.81 14.24 9.17
CA GLN A 202 -7.31 15.36 9.99
C GLN A 202 -7.44 15.06 11.51
N ARG A 203 -7.67 13.80 11.91
CA ARG A 203 -7.69 13.33 13.30
C ARG A 203 -6.89 12.04 13.41
N TYR A 204 -6.22 11.83 14.55
CA TYR A 204 -5.43 10.63 14.77
C TYR A 204 -6.30 9.38 15.00
N ARG A 205 -7.35 9.49 15.84
CA ARG A 205 -8.36 8.43 15.95
C ARG A 205 -9.28 8.46 14.75
N HIS A 206 -9.41 7.31 14.07
CA HIS A 206 -10.22 7.19 12.86
C HIS A 206 -11.69 7.53 13.06
N ASP A 207 -12.25 8.23 12.07
CA ASP A 207 -13.70 8.34 11.89
C ASP A 207 -14.22 7.03 11.29
N THR A 208 -15.12 6.36 12.01
CA THR A 208 -15.70 5.07 11.60
C THR A 208 -17.04 5.25 10.88
N ASN A 209 -17.43 6.47 10.53
CA ASN A 209 -18.65 6.74 9.80
C ASN A 209 -18.45 6.62 8.28
N TRP A 210 -18.43 5.39 7.77
CA TRP A 210 -18.37 5.07 6.34
C TRP A 210 -17.25 5.81 5.59
N ARG A 211 -16.01 5.66 6.06
CA ARG A 211 -14.81 6.28 5.46
C ARG A 211 -14.06 5.28 4.61
N THR A 212 -13.52 5.72 3.47
CA THR A 212 -12.66 4.91 2.61
C THR A 212 -11.28 5.58 2.51
N TRP A 213 -10.22 4.82 2.79
CA TRP A 213 -8.82 5.23 2.91
C TRP A 213 -7.94 4.52 1.87
N PRO A 214 -7.61 5.20 0.77
CA PRO A 214 -6.85 4.64 -0.32
C PRO A 214 -5.39 4.29 -0.14
N ILE A 215 -4.95 3.05 -0.39
CA ILE A 215 -3.52 2.73 -0.26
C ILE A 215 -2.95 2.28 -1.59
N PHE A 216 -2.21 3.19 -2.24
CA PHE A 216 -1.35 2.96 -3.39
C PHE A 216 -0.33 4.12 -3.43
N THR A 217 0.96 3.81 -3.57
CA THR A 217 2.00 4.84 -3.60
C THR A 217 1.82 5.71 -4.84
N ARG A 218 1.50 6.99 -4.66
CA ARG A 218 1.23 7.93 -5.74
C ARG A 218 1.54 9.34 -5.26
N ASP A 219 1.90 10.22 -6.21
CA ASP A 219 2.02 11.67 -6.01
C ASP A 219 0.63 12.37 -5.82
N GLY A 220 -0.36 11.64 -5.28
CA GLY A 220 -1.78 11.98 -5.25
C GLY A 220 -2.66 10.81 -4.80
N PHE A 221 -3.93 11.04 -4.45
CA PHE A 221 -4.74 10.02 -3.74
C PHE A 221 -5.29 8.89 -4.67
N PRO A 222 -5.21 7.60 -4.29
CA PRO A 222 -5.81 6.45 -5.01
C PRO A 222 -7.21 6.02 -4.46
N ASN A 223 -7.64 4.74 -4.54
CA ASN A 223 -8.82 4.14 -3.82
C ASN A 223 -8.44 3.02 -2.80
N GLY A 224 -9.24 2.69 -1.73
CA GLY A 224 -8.80 1.69 -0.70
C GLY A 224 -9.73 1.25 0.46
N VAL A 225 -9.20 1.18 1.69
CA VAL A 225 -9.74 0.51 2.92
C VAL A 225 -10.98 1.20 3.48
N THR A 226 -12.09 0.48 3.74
CA THR A 226 -13.31 1.09 4.29
C THR A 226 -13.49 0.84 5.79
N LEU A 227 -13.80 1.89 6.56
CA LEU A 227 -14.21 1.85 7.97
C LEU A 227 -15.70 2.20 8.09
N GLN A 228 -16.48 1.37 8.80
CA GLN A 228 -17.93 1.54 8.96
C GLN A 228 -18.40 1.50 10.42
N PRO A 229 -19.62 1.96 10.76
CA PRO A 229 -20.04 2.23 12.14
C PRO A 229 -20.19 1.00 13.06
N ALA A 230 -20.07 -0.23 12.54
CA ALA A 230 -20.26 -1.48 13.28
C ALA A 230 -19.23 -1.81 14.37
N PRO A 231 -18.29 -0.94 14.71
CA PRO A 231 -17.01 -0.67 14.02
C PRO A 231 -16.48 -1.88 13.27
N ALA A 232 -16.28 -1.74 11.97
CA ALA A 232 -15.69 -2.78 11.14
C ALA A 232 -14.76 -2.20 10.07
N VAL A 233 -13.84 -3.04 9.60
CA VAL A 233 -12.91 -2.74 8.53
C VAL A 233 -13.15 -3.68 7.35
N THR A 234 -13.14 -3.16 6.14
CA THR A 234 -13.15 -3.94 4.90
C THR A 234 -11.90 -3.62 4.10
N TYR A 235 -11.08 -4.64 3.88
CA TYR A 235 -9.95 -4.61 2.96
C TYR A 235 -10.44 -4.97 1.57
N ARG A 236 -10.10 -4.17 0.57
CA ARG A 236 -10.30 -4.45 -0.86
C ARG A 236 -8.97 -4.24 -1.57
N THR A 237 -8.47 -5.29 -2.21
CA THR A 237 -7.24 -5.24 -3.01
C THR A 237 -7.48 -5.84 -4.39
N ILE A 238 -6.66 -5.46 -5.36
CA ILE A 238 -6.82 -5.77 -6.79
C ILE A 238 -5.88 -6.88 -7.27
N GLY A 239 -5.25 -7.62 -6.37
CA GLY A 239 -4.34 -8.71 -6.73
C GLY A 239 -3.62 -9.31 -5.54
N GLY A 240 -2.70 -10.23 -5.84
CA GLY A 240 -1.91 -10.94 -4.83
C GLY A 240 -2.73 -11.96 -4.04
N ILE A 241 -2.50 -11.99 -2.73
CA ILE A 241 -3.11 -12.90 -1.75
C ILE A 241 -3.65 -12.12 -0.54
N LEU A 242 -4.39 -12.79 0.34
CA LEU A 242 -4.73 -12.23 1.65
C LEU A 242 -3.76 -12.79 2.69
N ASP A 243 -2.75 -12.02 3.07
CA ASP A 243 -1.72 -12.37 4.06
C ASP A 243 -1.82 -11.43 5.27
N PHE A 244 -2.30 -11.95 6.40
CA PHE A 244 -2.65 -11.16 7.58
C PHE A 244 -1.87 -11.59 8.82
N TYR A 245 -1.44 -10.58 9.58
CA TYR A 245 -0.87 -10.73 10.91
C TYR A 245 -1.77 -10.03 11.92
N ILE A 246 -2.20 -10.75 12.96
CA ILE A 246 -2.93 -10.20 14.10
C ILE A 246 -1.99 -10.21 15.30
N LEU A 247 -1.69 -9.00 15.80
CA LEU A 247 -0.73 -8.75 16.86
C LEU A 247 -1.45 -8.44 18.17
N PHE A 248 -1.02 -9.09 19.25
CA PHE A 248 -1.59 -8.94 20.57
C PHE A 248 -0.61 -8.21 21.49
N GLY A 249 -1.15 -7.36 22.35
CA GLY A 249 -0.40 -6.65 23.39
C GLY A 249 -1.31 -6.30 24.55
N ASP A 250 -0.73 -6.04 25.71
CA ASP A 250 -1.45 -5.57 26.90
C ASP A 250 -1.62 -4.05 26.86
N THR A 251 -0.71 -3.36 26.19
CA THR A 251 -0.74 -1.91 25.91
C THR A 251 -0.66 -1.63 24.40
N PRO A 252 -1.05 -0.42 23.94
CA PRO A 252 -0.83 -0.02 22.54
C PRO A 252 0.64 -0.13 22.10
N GLU A 253 1.59 0.14 22.99
CA GLU A 253 3.01 0.10 22.64
C GLU A 253 3.55 -1.30 22.49
N ASP A 254 3.00 -2.29 23.21
CA ASP A 254 3.34 -3.70 22.98
C ASP A 254 2.92 -4.14 21.57
N VAL A 255 1.77 -3.65 21.08
CA VAL A 255 1.30 -3.93 19.71
C VAL A 255 2.23 -3.30 18.66
N VAL A 256 2.69 -2.06 18.91
CA VAL A 256 3.67 -1.41 18.04
C VAL A 256 5.00 -2.16 18.08
N HIS A 257 5.44 -2.62 19.25
CA HIS A 257 6.67 -3.38 19.39
C HIS A 257 6.61 -4.71 18.62
N GLU A 258 5.55 -5.50 18.79
CA GLU A 258 5.35 -6.76 18.04
C GLU A 258 5.26 -6.54 16.53
N PHE A 259 4.74 -5.40 16.08
CA PHE A 259 4.73 -5.03 14.66
C PHE A 259 6.15 -4.79 14.16
N LEU A 260 6.97 -4.03 14.89
CA LEU A 260 8.35 -3.73 14.52
C LEU A 260 9.26 -4.96 14.63
N GLU A 261 9.01 -5.89 15.56
CA GLU A 261 9.70 -7.18 15.62
C GLU A 261 9.43 -8.03 14.37
N LEU A 262 8.23 -7.93 13.79
CA LEU A 262 7.86 -8.63 12.56
C LEU A 262 8.44 -7.96 11.31
N THR A 263 8.26 -6.64 11.17
CA THR A 263 8.56 -5.92 9.91
C THR A 263 9.97 -5.35 9.84
N GLY A 264 10.73 -5.42 10.94
CA GLY A 264 12.05 -4.83 11.06
C GLY A 264 12.03 -3.60 11.98
N MET A 265 12.98 -3.59 12.92
CA MET A 265 13.15 -2.47 13.86
C MET A 265 13.66 -1.23 13.12
N PRO A 266 13.22 -0.02 13.49
CA PRO A 266 13.74 1.20 12.91
C PRO A 266 15.24 1.31 13.19
N VAL A 267 15.99 1.81 12.20
CA VAL A 267 17.41 2.08 12.37
C VAL A 267 17.62 3.16 13.44
N ILE A 268 18.70 3.05 14.21
CA ILE A 268 19.10 4.11 15.14
C ILE A 268 19.67 5.26 14.29
N PRO A 269 19.05 6.45 14.30
CA PRO A 269 19.51 7.56 13.48
C PRO A 269 20.85 8.09 14.01
N ALA A 270 21.69 8.63 13.12
CA ALA A 270 22.88 9.35 13.54
C ALA A 270 22.47 10.58 14.37
N TYR A 271 23.17 10.85 15.49
CA TYR A 271 22.72 11.85 16.47
C TYR A 271 22.46 13.24 15.86
N TRP A 272 23.31 13.67 14.92
CA TRP A 272 23.19 14.96 14.23
C TRP A 272 21.88 15.11 13.43
N SER A 273 21.25 14.01 13.01
CA SER A 273 19.99 14.05 12.24
C SER A 273 18.79 14.47 13.09
N LEU A 274 18.92 14.45 14.42
CA LEU A 274 17.90 14.96 15.35
C LEU A 274 17.93 16.50 15.46
N GLY A 275 18.99 17.13 14.96
CA GLY A 275 19.13 18.59 14.92
C GLY A 275 18.20 19.24 13.89
N PHE A 276 18.06 20.55 13.96
CA PHE A 276 17.26 21.30 12.99
C PHE A 276 17.91 21.28 11.61
N GLN A 277 17.09 21.16 10.58
CA GLN A 277 17.51 20.98 9.21
C GLN A 277 16.87 22.04 8.32
N LEU A 278 17.65 22.64 7.41
CA LEU A 278 17.18 23.70 6.53
C LEU A 278 17.30 23.26 5.08
N SER A 279 16.18 23.39 4.37
CA SER A 279 16.07 23.03 2.96
C SER A 279 15.17 24.03 2.24
N ARG A 280 15.32 24.08 0.92
CA ARG A 280 14.45 24.79 0.00
C ARG A 280 14.66 24.20 -1.39
N TRP A 281 13.57 24.08 -2.13
CA TRP A 281 13.64 23.89 -3.57
C TRP A 281 14.08 25.18 -4.24
N ASN A 282 15.15 25.11 -5.05
CA ASN A 282 15.62 26.19 -5.92
C ASN A 282 16.18 27.41 -5.16
N TYR A 283 17.35 27.23 -4.54
CA TYR A 283 18.20 28.37 -4.14
C TYR A 283 18.79 29.07 -5.37
N GLY A 284 19.06 28.31 -6.44
CA GLY A 284 19.52 28.78 -7.74
C GLY A 284 21.03 28.99 -7.86
N SER A 285 21.75 29.12 -6.74
CA SER A 285 23.22 29.15 -6.71
C SER A 285 23.76 28.81 -5.32
N LEU A 286 25.01 28.36 -5.27
CA LEU A 286 25.69 28.06 -4.00
C LEU A 286 25.93 29.32 -3.15
N ASP A 287 26.05 30.50 -3.77
CA ASP A 287 26.18 31.77 -3.05
C ASP A 287 24.91 32.12 -2.25
N GLU A 288 23.73 31.84 -2.79
CA GLU A 288 22.46 32.03 -2.09
C GLU A 288 22.29 30.99 -0.95
N VAL A 289 22.78 29.76 -1.15
CA VAL A 289 22.85 28.75 -0.07
C VAL A 289 23.75 29.25 1.05
N LYS A 290 24.99 29.68 0.75
CA LYS A 290 25.95 30.22 1.74
C LYS A 290 25.37 31.44 2.46
N THR A 291 24.74 32.37 1.73
CA THR A 291 24.07 33.54 2.31
C THR A 291 22.96 33.14 3.28
N THR A 292 22.18 32.11 2.93
CA THR A 292 21.15 31.54 3.82
C THR A 292 21.76 30.86 5.04
N VAL A 293 22.85 30.11 4.89
CA VAL A 293 23.58 29.51 6.02
C VAL A 293 24.08 30.60 6.97
N GLU A 294 24.80 31.60 6.46
CA GLU A 294 25.43 32.64 7.29
C GLU A 294 24.42 33.51 8.02
N ARG A 295 23.28 33.87 7.40
CA ARG A 295 22.26 34.67 8.12
C ARG A 295 21.61 33.91 9.28
N ASN A 296 21.49 32.58 9.19
CA ASN A 296 20.97 31.75 10.28
C ASN A 296 22.03 31.54 11.38
N ARG A 297 23.31 31.35 10.99
CA ARG A 297 24.44 31.33 11.93
C ARG A 297 24.57 32.65 12.69
N ALA A 298 24.38 33.79 12.02
CA ALA A 298 24.52 35.13 12.60
C ALA A 298 23.51 35.45 13.73
N ILE A 299 22.43 34.67 13.83
CA ILE A 299 21.43 34.77 14.90
C ILE A 299 21.51 33.61 15.89
N ASP A 300 22.59 32.82 15.84
CA ASP A 300 22.82 31.64 16.68
C ASP A 300 21.67 30.61 16.65
N LEU A 301 21.02 30.43 15.48
CA LEU A 301 19.98 29.42 15.32
C LEU A 301 20.59 28.02 15.48
N PRO A 302 20.07 27.14 16.37
CA PRO A 302 20.46 25.74 16.41
C PRO A 302 20.14 25.10 15.05
N TYR A 303 21.17 24.72 14.31
CA TYR A 303 21.05 24.39 12.90
C TYR A 303 22.15 23.40 12.49
N ASP A 304 21.80 22.12 12.37
CA ASP A 304 22.77 21.04 12.16
C ASP A 304 22.96 20.69 10.68
N VAL A 305 21.92 20.77 9.83
CA VAL A 305 21.94 20.14 8.50
C VAL A 305 21.46 21.05 7.37
N GLN A 306 22.32 21.39 6.42
CA GLN A 306 21.94 22.05 5.17
C GLN A 306 21.64 21.02 4.09
N TYR A 307 20.55 21.25 3.37
CA TYR A 307 20.18 20.52 2.16
C TYR A 307 20.45 21.36 0.91
N THR A 308 20.76 20.71 -0.20
CA THR A 308 20.51 21.29 -1.53
C THR A 308 19.60 20.38 -2.33
N ASP A 309 18.59 20.99 -2.91
CA ASP A 309 17.63 20.37 -3.82
C ASP A 309 18.21 20.32 -5.25
N ILE A 310 17.43 19.85 -6.22
CA ILE A 310 17.85 19.53 -7.60
C ILE A 310 18.53 20.68 -8.36
N ASP A 311 18.45 21.93 -7.88
CA ASP A 311 19.15 23.07 -8.46
C ASP A 311 20.67 22.98 -8.36
N TYR A 312 21.21 22.12 -7.49
CA TYR A 312 22.66 21.84 -7.50
C TYR A 312 23.11 21.07 -8.74
N MET A 313 22.23 20.27 -9.35
CA MET A 313 22.54 19.34 -10.44
C MET A 313 22.70 20.06 -11.79
N GLU A 314 23.51 19.51 -12.70
CA GLU A 314 23.57 19.99 -14.08
C GLU A 314 22.28 19.58 -14.80
N GLU A 315 21.43 20.55 -15.14
CA GLU A 315 20.12 20.32 -15.79
C GLU A 315 19.26 19.27 -15.07
N LYS A 316 19.33 19.21 -13.72
CA LYS A 316 18.57 18.27 -12.87
C LYS A 316 18.90 16.79 -13.13
N LYS A 317 20.08 16.48 -13.66
CA LYS A 317 20.56 15.11 -13.88
C LYS A 317 21.29 14.60 -12.64
N ASP A 318 20.90 13.44 -12.12
CA ASP A 318 21.57 12.81 -10.98
C ASP A 318 23.07 12.58 -11.24
N PHE A 319 23.83 12.51 -10.15
CA PHE A 319 25.29 12.31 -10.15
C PHE A 319 26.08 13.38 -10.92
N THR A 320 25.50 14.58 -11.06
CA THR A 320 26.15 15.76 -11.64
C THR A 320 26.01 16.96 -10.72
N TYR A 321 26.72 18.05 -11.03
CA TYR A 321 26.47 19.35 -10.43
C TYR A 321 26.72 20.48 -11.43
N ASP A 322 26.00 21.59 -11.28
CA ASP A 322 26.13 22.78 -12.10
C ASP A 322 27.51 23.44 -11.89
N LYS A 323 28.35 23.37 -12.92
CA LYS A 323 29.74 23.87 -12.90
C LYS A 323 29.83 25.41 -12.92
N VAL A 324 28.72 26.12 -13.11
CA VAL A 324 28.62 27.58 -13.10
C VAL A 324 28.10 28.05 -11.75
N ASN A 325 26.85 27.72 -11.40
CA ASN A 325 26.18 28.24 -10.21
C ASN A 325 26.58 27.51 -8.92
N PHE A 326 27.13 26.31 -9.05
CA PHE A 326 27.55 25.43 -7.95
C PHE A 326 29.01 24.98 -8.14
N SER A 327 29.85 25.81 -8.76
CA SER A 327 31.25 25.49 -9.06
C SER A 327 32.08 25.04 -7.86
N GLU A 328 31.81 25.58 -6.66
CA GLU A 328 32.50 25.25 -5.40
C GLU A 328 31.81 24.13 -4.59
N LEU A 329 30.77 23.50 -5.12
CA LEU A 329 30.04 22.42 -4.44
C LEU A 329 30.93 21.27 -3.94
N PRO A 330 31.99 20.83 -4.69
CA PRO A 330 32.89 19.78 -4.22
C PRO A 330 33.44 19.95 -2.80
N GLY A 331 33.69 21.19 -2.38
CA GLY A 331 34.23 21.54 -1.07
C GLY A 331 33.20 22.11 -0.10
N PHE A 332 31.92 22.22 -0.48
CA PHE A 332 30.92 22.90 0.33
C PHE A 332 30.65 22.20 1.67
N ALA A 333 30.70 20.86 1.71
CA ALA A 333 30.58 20.13 2.97
C ALA A 333 31.70 20.51 3.96
N ASP A 334 32.94 20.72 3.50
CA ASP A 334 34.03 21.14 4.40
C ASP A 334 33.71 22.49 5.06
N TYR A 335 33.16 23.45 4.29
CA TYR A 335 32.70 24.74 4.80
C TYR A 335 31.57 24.62 5.85
N LEU A 336 30.71 23.62 5.74
CA LEU A 336 29.71 23.30 6.77
C LEU A 336 30.35 22.62 7.99
N HIS A 337 31.26 21.68 7.75
CA HIS A 337 31.96 20.93 8.79
C HIS A 337 32.84 21.81 9.68
N GLU A 338 33.39 22.91 9.16
CA GLU A 338 34.13 23.92 9.96
C GLU A 338 33.32 24.51 11.12
N LYS A 339 31.98 24.50 11.02
CA LYS A 339 31.06 24.92 12.09
C LYS A 339 30.29 23.76 12.71
N GLY A 340 30.70 22.52 12.46
CA GLY A 340 30.07 21.32 13.00
C GLY A 340 28.75 20.92 12.33
N GLN A 341 28.40 21.53 11.20
CA GLN A 341 27.17 21.20 10.46
C GLN A 341 27.37 20.02 9.51
N LYS A 342 26.27 19.57 8.89
CA LYS A 342 26.17 18.44 7.98
C LYS A 342 25.52 18.84 6.67
N TYR A 343 25.84 18.08 5.63
CA TYR A 343 25.38 18.35 4.27
C TYR A 343 24.64 17.18 3.66
N ILE A 344 23.45 17.42 3.13
CA ILE A 344 22.62 16.40 2.48
C ILE A 344 22.27 16.84 1.06
N LEU A 345 22.45 15.92 0.12
CA LEU A 345 22.06 16.07 -1.28
C LEU A 345 20.79 15.30 -1.55
N ILE A 346 19.90 15.87 -2.36
CA ILE A 346 18.80 15.11 -2.95
C ILE A 346 19.33 14.18 -4.07
N LEU A 347 18.72 13.01 -4.24
CA LEU A 347 18.83 12.21 -5.47
C LEU A 347 17.44 11.78 -5.91
N ASP A 348 17.19 11.91 -7.21
CA ASP A 348 15.99 11.38 -7.85
C ASP A 348 16.23 9.91 -8.27
N PRO A 349 15.17 9.12 -8.54
CA PRO A 349 15.35 7.77 -9.05
C PRO A 349 15.50 7.75 -10.57
N ALA A 350 14.91 8.72 -11.28
CA ALA A 350 14.78 8.69 -12.73
C ALA A 350 16.03 9.24 -13.44
N VAL A 351 16.59 8.49 -14.38
CA VAL A 351 17.84 8.82 -15.07
C VAL A 351 17.56 9.33 -16.46
N ALA A 352 18.06 10.52 -16.78
CA ALA A 352 17.86 11.14 -18.09
C ALA A 352 18.46 10.31 -19.23
N THR A 353 17.77 10.24 -20.38
CA THR A 353 18.30 9.64 -21.62
C THR A 353 19.13 10.64 -22.43
N SER A 354 19.00 11.94 -22.12
CA SER A 354 19.67 13.03 -22.83
C SER A 354 21.14 13.18 -22.43
N LYS A 355 21.93 13.69 -23.38
CA LYS A 355 23.34 14.04 -23.16
C LYS A 355 23.50 15.19 -22.17
N ARG A 356 24.70 15.32 -21.62
CA ARG A 356 25.12 16.46 -20.80
C ARG A 356 25.31 17.73 -21.61
N VAL A 357 25.46 18.85 -20.90
CA VAL A 357 25.70 20.17 -21.51
C VAL A 357 26.90 20.10 -22.45
N GLY A 358 26.79 20.74 -23.62
CA GLY A 358 27.83 20.71 -24.65
C GLY A 358 27.92 19.40 -25.44
N GLY A 359 26.94 18.50 -25.29
CA GLY A 359 26.88 17.23 -26.04
C GLY A 359 27.81 16.15 -25.49
N ALA A 360 28.29 16.32 -24.26
CA ALA A 360 29.07 15.31 -23.56
C ALA A 360 28.21 14.07 -23.22
N PRO A 361 28.80 12.86 -23.14
CA PRO A 361 28.09 11.68 -22.66
C PRO A 361 27.49 11.91 -21.27
N TYR A 362 26.40 11.22 -20.97
CA TYR A 362 25.87 11.14 -19.60
C TYR A 362 26.16 9.74 -19.08
N GLU A 363 27.32 9.58 -18.44
CA GLU A 363 27.88 8.25 -18.25
C GLU A 363 27.11 7.40 -17.23
N ALA A 364 26.30 8.02 -16.35
CA ALA A 364 25.41 7.28 -15.45
C ALA A 364 24.34 6.50 -16.24
N TYR A 365 23.76 7.13 -17.27
CA TYR A 365 22.83 6.46 -18.19
C TYR A 365 23.54 5.39 -19.04
N ASP A 366 24.73 5.69 -19.57
CA ASP A 366 25.48 4.74 -20.39
C ASP A 366 25.82 3.46 -19.59
N ARG A 367 26.32 3.62 -18.35
CA ARG A 367 26.67 2.48 -17.47
C ARG A 367 25.46 1.70 -16.97
N GLY A 368 24.36 2.38 -16.65
CA GLY A 368 23.13 1.69 -16.26
C GLY A 368 22.54 0.86 -17.40
N THR A 369 22.67 1.36 -18.63
CA THR A 369 22.28 0.62 -19.85
C THR A 369 23.17 -0.60 -20.06
N GLU A 370 24.50 -0.46 -19.91
CA GLU A 370 25.44 -1.59 -19.99
C GLU A 370 25.13 -2.67 -18.94
N LYS A 371 24.71 -2.27 -17.75
CA LYS A 371 24.32 -3.17 -16.65
C LYS A 371 22.90 -3.74 -16.77
N SER A 372 22.10 -3.27 -17.74
CA SER A 372 20.66 -3.59 -17.82
C SER A 372 19.94 -3.28 -16.49
N ALA A 373 20.16 -2.08 -15.96
CA ALA A 373 19.68 -1.65 -14.64
C ALA A 373 18.23 -1.12 -14.63
N TRP A 374 17.55 -1.11 -15.77
CA TRP A 374 16.28 -0.40 -15.95
C TRP A 374 15.05 -1.30 -15.73
N VAL A 375 13.93 -0.68 -15.39
CA VAL A 375 12.59 -1.24 -15.58
C VAL A 375 12.33 -1.34 -17.09
N PHE A 376 11.76 -2.46 -17.51
CA PHE A 376 11.45 -2.73 -18.91
C PHE A 376 9.94 -2.73 -19.17
N GLU A 377 9.57 -2.44 -20.40
CA GLU A 377 8.23 -2.65 -20.95
C GLU A 377 7.80 -4.12 -20.88
N SER A 378 6.54 -4.39 -21.21
CA SER A 378 5.96 -5.75 -21.20
C SER A 378 6.68 -6.77 -22.11
N ASP A 379 7.53 -6.32 -23.05
CA ASP A 379 8.37 -7.19 -23.89
C ASP A 379 9.61 -7.75 -23.17
N GLY A 380 9.90 -7.23 -21.97
CA GLY A 380 11.04 -7.59 -21.13
C GLY A 380 12.40 -7.17 -21.69
N LYS A 381 12.45 -6.23 -22.64
CA LYS A 381 13.67 -5.84 -23.37
C LYS A 381 13.80 -4.34 -23.60
N THR A 382 12.71 -3.64 -23.85
CA THR A 382 12.72 -2.20 -24.14
C THR A 382 12.63 -1.44 -22.81
N PRO A 383 13.61 -0.59 -22.44
CA PRO A 383 13.52 0.19 -21.21
C PRO A 383 12.25 1.04 -21.19
N LEU A 384 11.55 1.04 -20.05
CA LEU A 384 10.39 1.90 -19.84
C LEU A 384 10.85 3.36 -19.81
N VAL A 385 10.20 4.20 -20.61
CA VAL A 385 10.50 5.63 -20.71
C VAL A 385 9.37 6.45 -20.12
N GLY A 386 9.72 7.47 -19.33
CA GLY A 386 8.80 8.48 -18.81
C GLY A 386 9.44 9.86 -18.81
N GLU A 387 8.85 10.79 -18.08
CA GLU A 387 9.36 12.16 -17.98
C GLU A 387 9.37 12.62 -16.52
N VAL A 388 10.51 13.15 -16.08
CA VAL A 388 10.73 13.75 -14.75
C VAL A 388 11.54 15.05 -14.94
N TRP A 389 12.13 15.58 -13.87
CA TRP A 389 12.89 16.83 -13.85
C TRP A 389 13.89 17.06 -15.00
N PRO A 390 14.73 16.08 -15.40
CA PRO A 390 15.69 16.29 -16.48
C PRO A 390 15.12 16.05 -17.89
N GLY A 391 13.80 15.87 -18.03
CA GLY A 391 13.12 15.53 -19.28
C GLY A 391 12.85 14.04 -19.40
N GLU A 392 13.04 13.48 -20.60
CA GLU A 392 12.87 12.04 -20.86
C GLU A 392 13.85 11.21 -20.01
N THR A 393 13.31 10.23 -19.29
CA THR A 393 14.02 9.42 -18.31
C THR A 393 13.68 7.94 -18.41
N VAL A 394 14.64 7.10 -18.04
CA VAL A 394 14.43 5.68 -17.68
C VAL A 394 14.39 5.52 -16.16
N PHE A 395 13.79 4.43 -15.70
CA PHE A 395 13.62 4.15 -14.27
C PHE A 395 14.50 2.95 -13.87
N PRO A 396 15.38 3.07 -12.86
CA PRO A 396 16.13 1.94 -12.33
C PRO A 396 15.22 0.90 -11.65
N ASP A 397 15.48 -0.37 -11.92
CA ASP A 397 14.82 -1.49 -11.24
C ASP A 397 15.58 -1.85 -9.97
N TYR A 398 15.30 -1.16 -8.87
CA TYR A 398 15.95 -1.40 -7.57
C TYR A 398 15.72 -2.81 -6.99
N THR A 399 14.84 -3.63 -7.58
CA THR A 399 14.67 -5.05 -7.20
C THR A 399 15.74 -5.95 -7.84
N SER A 400 16.45 -5.45 -8.86
CA SER A 400 17.49 -6.17 -9.58
C SER A 400 18.87 -5.99 -8.94
N PRO A 401 19.63 -7.08 -8.69
CA PRO A 401 21.02 -6.98 -8.24
C PRO A 401 21.91 -6.13 -9.16
N ASN A 402 21.66 -6.15 -10.47
CA ASN A 402 22.43 -5.36 -11.44
C ASN A 402 22.22 -3.85 -11.23
N CYS A 403 20.98 -3.45 -10.94
CA CYS A 403 20.66 -2.06 -10.61
C CYS A 403 21.30 -1.65 -9.29
N ILE A 404 21.22 -2.51 -8.26
CA ILE A 404 21.84 -2.23 -6.95
C ILE A 404 23.36 -2.03 -7.11
N GLU A 405 24.05 -2.89 -7.86
CA GLU A 405 25.48 -2.72 -8.16
C GLU A 405 25.78 -1.41 -8.89
N TRP A 406 24.99 -1.08 -9.92
CA TRP A 406 25.15 0.15 -10.67
C TRP A 406 24.94 1.38 -9.80
N TRP A 407 23.87 1.44 -9.01
CA TRP A 407 23.55 2.57 -8.13
C TRP A 407 24.65 2.82 -7.10
N ILE A 408 25.20 1.75 -6.50
CA ILE A 408 26.32 1.84 -5.56
C ILE A 408 27.57 2.41 -6.27
N ASP A 409 27.89 1.95 -7.49
CA ASP A 409 29.04 2.46 -8.24
C ASP A 409 28.87 3.94 -8.60
N GLU A 410 27.69 4.36 -9.08
CA GLU A 410 27.40 5.77 -9.37
C GLU A 410 27.55 6.65 -8.12
N TYR A 411 26.97 6.22 -7.00
CA TYR A 411 27.11 6.93 -5.73
C TYR A 411 28.57 7.03 -5.27
N VAL A 412 29.33 5.92 -5.34
CA VAL A 412 30.75 5.90 -4.94
C VAL A 412 31.61 6.79 -5.84
N ARG A 413 31.26 6.95 -7.12
CA ARG A 413 31.93 7.91 -8.02
C ARG A 413 31.59 9.33 -7.62
N PHE A 414 30.30 9.64 -7.47
CA PHE A 414 29.84 10.99 -7.18
C PHE A 414 30.31 11.49 -5.81
N SER A 415 30.31 10.65 -4.78
CA SER A 415 30.82 10.99 -3.43
C SER A 415 32.32 11.30 -3.39
N LYS A 416 33.10 10.88 -4.39
CA LYS A 416 34.52 11.30 -4.54
C LYS A 416 34.66 12.69 -5.16
N GLU A 417 33.67 13.14 -5.91
CA GLU A 417 33.64 14.47 -6.52
C GLU A 417 32.99 15.52 -5.62
N VAL A 418 31.86 15.18 -5.01
CA VAL A 418 31.08 16.07 -4.16
C VAL A 418 30.96 15.46 -2.77
N LYS A 419 31.64 16.08 -1.80
CA LYS A 419 31.56 15.67 -0.40
C LYS A 419 30.17 15.97 0.16
N HIS A 420 29.61 15.03 0.91
CA HIS A 420 28.33 15.13 1.63
C HIS A 420 28.27 14.08 2.75
N ASP A 421 27.32 14.23 3.69
CA ASP A 421 27.20 13.36 4.86
C ASP A 421 26.07 12.32 4.73
N ALA A 422 25.01 12.63 3.98
CA ALA A 422 23.92 11.71 3.72
C ALA A 422 23.15 12.10 2.44
N LEU A 423 22.19 11.27 2.07
CA LEU A 423 21.32 11.45 0.90
C LEU A 423 19.87 11.63 1.32
N TRP A 424 19.15 12.43 0.53
CA TRP A 424 17.71 12.52 0.52
C TRP A 424 17.21 11.90 -0.77
N ILE A 425 16.72 10.67 -0.70
CA ILE A 425 16.05 10.04 -1.83
C ILE A 425 14.60 10.54 -1.90
N VAL A 426 14.17 10.96 -3.09
CA VAL A 426 12.78 11.30 -3.37
C VAL A 426 12.17 10.29 -4.34
N SER A 427 10.85 10.22 -4.37
CA SER A 427 10.11 9.41 -5.33
C SER A 427 9.18 10.33 -6.12
N GLY A 428 9.71 11.00 -7.14
CA GLY A 428 8.90 11.73 -8.11
C GLY A 428 8.48 10.80 -9.25
N PHE A 429 7.38 10.06 -9.09
CA PHE A 429 6.67 9.53 -10.26
C PHE A 429 5.78 10.65 -10.76
N SER A 430 6.29 11.44 -11.71
CA SER A 430 5.43 12.34 -12.48
C SER A 430 4.41 11.46 -13.22
N ASP A 431 3.11 11.78 -13.07
CA ASP A 431 2.06 11.21 -13.91
C ASP A 431 2.56 11.28 -15.35
N THR A 432 2.77 10.13 -16.00
CA THR A 432 3.13 10.09 -17.41
C THR A 432 2.09 10.94 -18.15
N TYR A 433 2.53 12.09 -18.67
CA TYR A 433 1.65 13.06 -19.35
C TYR A 433 0.91 12.44 -20.56
N ASP A 434 1.29 11.23 -20.94
CA ASP A 434 0.76 10.42 -22.04
C ASP A 434 -0.27 9.36 -21.63
N SER A 435 -0.94 9.51 -20.49
CA SER A 435 -2.20 8.78 -20.25
C SER A 435 -3.37 9.60 -20.82
N PRO A 436 -3.79 9.43 -22.09
CA PRO A 436 -5.06 9.99 -22.53
C PRO A 436 -6.14 9.38 -21.65
N GLY A 437 -6.85 10.26 -20.93
CA GLY A 437 -7.96 9.87 -20.07
C GLY A 437 -8.92 8.95 -20.82
N ASN A 438 -9.20 7.79 -20.22
CA ASN A 438 -10.40 7.02 -20.49
C ASN A 438 -11.40 7.28 -19.37
#